data_AF-A0A453GM90-F1
#
_entry.id   AF-A0A453GM90-F1
#
_cell.length_a   1.000
_cell.length_b   1.000
_cell.length_c   1.000
_cell.angle_alpha   90.00
_cell.angle_beta   90.00
_cell.angle_gamma   90.00
#
_symmetry.space_group_name_H-M   'P 1'
#
loop_
_entity.id
_entity.type
_entity.pdbx_description
1 polymer ?
#
loop_
_entity_poly.entity_id
_entity_poly.type
_entity_poly.pdbx_seq_one_letter_code
_entity_poly.pdbx_strand_id
1 'polypeptide(L)'
;WMIICFTTEVLEGFDVQRTNGYADTEKKYGHLTRSIIDYYRTNFSAGADTSRLCLTYDEFVKRCSDLEKVTVSDIFALQLMQVPQVTEEAALAVTSLYPTLLSLAKAYAMLDGDRRAQEEMLKNKSDMVNAGASKNIFKLIWAEG
;
A
#
# COMPACT_ATOMS: atom_id res chain seq x y z
N TRP A 1 -13.64 -12.45 7.62
CA TRP A 1 -13.63 -11.82 8.95
C TRP A 1 -12.60 -12.42 9.90
N MET A 2 -12.66 -13.71 10.27
CA MET A 2 -11.68 -14.30 11.22
C MET A 2 -10.22 -14.24 10.73
N ILE A 3 -9.98 -14.47 9.44
CA ILE A 3 -8.63 -14.44 8.83
C ILE A 3 -8.03 -13.02 8.83
N ILE A 4 -8.85 -11.98 8.69
CA ILE A 4 -8.40 -10.58 8.65
C ILE A 4 -7.95 -10.15 10.05
N CYS A 5 -8.76 -10.43 11.08
CA CYS A 5 -8.36 -10.07 12.45
C CYS A 5 -7.12 -10.84 12.93
N PHE A 6 -6.97 -12.10 12.53
CA PHE A 6 -5.79 -12.89 12.91
C PHE A 6 -4.51 -12.40 12.24
N THR A 7 -4.58 -12.02 10.95
CA THR A 7 -3.44 -11.43 10.24
C THR A 7 -3.06 -10.07 10.84
N THR A 8 -4.03 -9.22 11.17
CA THR A 8 -3.77 -7.93 11.84
C THR A 8 -3.14 -8.10 13.22
N GLU A 9 -3.55 -9.12 13.99
CA GLU A 9 -2.98 -9.37 15.32
C GLU A 9 -1.58 -10.00 15.24
N VAL A 10 -1.41 -11.04 14.43
CA VAL A 10 -0.20 -11.87 14.45
C VAL A 10 0.86 -11.40 13.45
N LEU A 11 0.45 -11.02 12.24
CA LEU A 11 1.39 -10.61 11.19
C LEU A 11 1.71 -9.11 11.28
N GLU A 12 0.69 -8.28 11.49
CA GLU A 12 0.85 -6.82 11.55
C GLU A 12 1.16 -6.30 12.97
N GLY A 13 0.96 -7.14 14.00
CA GLY A 13 1.33 -6.84 15.39
C GLY A 13 0.39 -5.88 16.14
N PHE A 14 -0.83 -5.68 15.65
CA PHE A 14 -1.82 -4.84 16.33
C PHE A 14 -2.43 -5.54 17.55
N ASP A 15 -2.63 -4.78 18.62
CA ASP A 15 -3.40 -5.25 19.78
C ASP A 15 -4.91 -5.21 19.47
N VAL A 16 -5.45 -6.34 19.00
CA VAL A 16 -6.85 -6.44 18.57
C VAL A 16 -7.79 -6.63 19.76
N GLN A 17 -8.44 -5.55 20.19
CA GLN A 17 -9.44 -5.55 21.25
C GLN A 17 -10.84 -5.84 20.71
N ARG A 18 -11.31 -7.08 20.85
CA ARG A 18 -12.65 -7.53 20.38
C ARG A 18 -13.73 -7.15 21.39
N THR A 19 -14.85 -6.61 20.93
CA THR A 19 -15.99 -6.19 21.77
C THR A 19 -17.30 -6.82 21.26
N ASN A 20 -18.27 -7.00 22.15
CA ASN A 20 -19.55 -7.64 21.81
C ASN A 20 -20.64 -6.66 21.34
N GLY A 21 -20.33 -5.36 21.31
CA GLY A 21 -21.25 -4.31 20.89
C GLY A 21 -20.83 -2.92 21.33
N TYR A 22 -21.70 -1.94 21.06
CA TYR A 22 -21.43 -0.52 21.31
C TYR A 22 -21.13 -0.21 22.78
N ALA A 23 -22.00 -0.64 23.71
CA ALA A 23 -21.84 -0.36 25.14
C ALA A 23 -20.54 -0.96 25.72
N ASP A 24 -20.14 -2.14 25.25
CA ASP A 24 -18.88 -2.79 25.62
C ASP A 24 -17.67 -1.99 25.09
N THR A 25 -17.78 -1.45 23.88
CA THR A 25 -16.77 -0.59 23.25
C THR A 25 -16.60 0.74 24.01
N GLU A 26 -17.69 1.43 24.35
CA GLU A 26 -17.63 2.66 25.15
C GLU A 26 -16.97 2.40 26.51
N LYS A 27 -17.35 1.32 27.18
CA LYS A 27 -16.76 0.94 28.46
C LYS A 27 -15.25 0.70 28.32
N LYS A 28 -14.82 0.00 27.26
CA LYS A 28 -13.41 -0.23 26.96
C LYS A 28 -12.64 1.07 26.73
N TYR A 29 -13.19 2.02 25.97
CA TYR A 29 -12.57 3.33 25.77
C TYR A 29 -12.47 4.15 27.07
N GLY A 30 -13.49 4.09 27.93
CA GLY A 30 -13.44 4.71 29.25
C GLY A 30 -12.32 4.15 30.12
N HIS A 31 -12.14 2.82 30.14
CA HIS A 31 -11.02 2.18 30.84
C HIS A 31 -9.66 2.57 30.26
N LEU A 32 -9.51 2.50 28.92
CA LEU A 32 -8.24 2.83 28.24
C LEU A 32 -7.82 4.28 28.51
N THR A 33 -8.76 5.22 28.41
CA THR A 33 -8.52 6.64 28.68
C THR A 33 -8.01 6.86 30.11
N ARG A 34 -8.64 6.23 31.10
CA ARG A 34 -8.23 6.35 32.51
C ARG A 34 -6.83 5.76 32.73
N SER A 35 -6.56 4.58 32.19
CA SER A 35 -5.25 3.93 32.30
C SER A 35 -4.12 4.77 31.68
N ILE A 36 -4.37 5.44 30.53
CA ILE A 36 -3.39 6.34 29.90
C ILE A 36 -3.11 7.54 30.81
N ILE A 37 -4.14 8.19 31.36
CA ILE A 37 -3.99 9.33 32.27
C ILE A 37 -3.17 8.92 33.51
N ASP A 38 -3.50 7.79 34.11
CA ASP A 38 -2.82 7.30 35.32
C ASP A 38 -1.35 6.92 35.02
N TYR A 39 -1.08 6.30 33.88
CA TYR A 39 0.27 5.98 33.42
C TYR A 39 1.11 7.25 33.27
N TYR A 40 0.60 8.26 32.56
CA TYR A 40 1.38 9.48 32.34
C TYR A 40 1.58 10.28 33.63
N ARG A 41 0.56 10.38 34.48
CA ARG A 41 0.67 11.04 35.80
C ARG A 41 1.73 10.39 36.69
N THR A 42 1.84 9.06 36.65
CA THR A 42 2.78 8.31 37.51
C THR A 42 4.21 8.37 36.97
N ASN A 43 4.39 8.30 35.65
CA ASN A 43 5.70 8.15 35.02
C ASN A 43 6.33 9.47 34.54
N PHE A 44 5.54 10.52 34.34
CA PHE A 44 5.99 11.81 33.83
C PHE A 44 5.54 12.93 34.79
N SER A 45 6.43 13.31 35.72
CA SER A 45 6.20 14.42 36.64
C SER A 45 6.71 15.75 36.05
N ALA A 46 6.15 16.87 36.51
CA ALA A 46 6.56 18.20 36.11
C ALA A 46 8.01 18.47 36.58
N GLY A 47 8.98 18.31 35.68
CA GLY A 47 10.40 18.54 35.97
C GLY A 47 11.38 17.55 35.30
N ALA A 48 10.89 16.43 34.75
CA ALA A 48 11.72 15.58 33.91
C ALA A 48 11.89 16.24 32.53
N ASP A 49 13.11 16.25 32.01
CA ASP A 49 13.41 16.74 30.66
C ASP A 49 12.75 15.80 29.65
N THR A 50 11.50 16.08 29.31
CA THR A 50 10.70 15.24 28.42
C THR A 50 11.21 15.46 26.99
N SER A 51 12.25 14.72 26.63
CA SER A 51 12.53 14.40 25.23
C SER A 51 11.19 14.07 24.56
N ARG A 52 10.90 14.66 23.40
CA ARG A 52 9.60 14.53 22.71
C ARG A 52 9.29 13.07 22.37
N LEU A 53 8.66 12.35 23.31
CA LEU A 53 8.27 10.94 23.16
C LEU A 53 7.13 10.78 22.14
N CYS A 54 6.32 11.82 21.94
CA CYS A 54 5.21 11.81 21.01
C CYS A 54 5.29 12.99 20.02
N LEU A 55 4.72 12.78 18.84
CA LEU A 55 4.38 13.85 17.92
C LEU A 55 3.33 14.76 18.56
N THR A 56 3.35 16.04 18.21
CA THR A 56 2.17 16.89 18.41
C THR A 56 1.01 16.39 17.55
N TYR A 57 -0.21 16.78 17.90
CA TYR A 57 -1.39 16.44 17.11
C TYR A 57 -1.23 16.90 15.65
N ASP A 58 -0.76 18.12 15.42
CA ASP A 58 -0.61 18.69 14.08
C ASP A 58 0.45 17.94 13.24
N GLU A 59 1.55 17.52 13.87
CA GLU A 59 2.58 16.72 13.17
C GLU A 59 2.07 15.33 12.83
N PHE A 60 1.28 14.71 13.73
CA PHE A 60 0.63 13.44 13.46
C PHE A 60 -0.34 13.56 12.28
N VAL A 61 -1.24 14.55 12.31
CA VAL A 61 -2.20 14.80 11.23
C VAL A 61 -1.48 15.06 9.90
N LYS A 62 -0.45 15.92 9.90
CA LYS A 62 0.34 16.20 8.70
C LYS A 62 0.97 14.93 8.13
N ARG A 63 1.52 14.06 9.00
CA ARG A 63 2.11 12.78 8.58
C ARG A 63 1.07 11.83 7.99
N CYS A 64 -0.15 11.78 8.53
CA CYS A 64 -1.25 11.02 7.94
C CYS A 64 -1.63 11.55 6.55
N SER A 65 -1.76 12.87 6.39
CA SER A 65 -2.08 13.46 5.08
C SER A 65 -0.99 13.24 4.03
N ASP A 66 0.28 13.18 4.44
CA ASP A 66 1.38 12.85 3.52
C ASP A 66 1.30 11.39 3.02
N LEU A 67 0.79 10.47 3.84
CA LEU A 67 0.57 9.06 3.46
C LEU A 67 -0.62 8.86 2.51
N GLU A 68 -1.63 9.74 2.55
CA GLU A 68 -2.79 9.67 1.66
C GLU A 68 -2.50 10.15 0.22
N LYS A 69 -1.29 10.64 -0.05
CA LYS A 69 -0.90 11.10 -1.39
C LYS A 69 -0.69 9.92 -2.32
N VAL A 70 -1.73 9.61 -3.09
CA VAL A 70 -1.67 8.63 -4.17
C VAL A 70 -1.08 9.28 -5.42
N THR A 71 -0.03 8.69 -5.99
CA THR A 71 0.55 9.12 -7.26
C THR A 71 -0.11 8.43 -8.45
N VAL A 72 0.08 8.97 -9.67
CA VAL A 72 -0.36 8.32 -10.90
C VAL A 72 0.27 6.93 -11.07
N SER A 73 1.51 6.77 -10.60
CA SER A 73 2.23 5.48 -10.62
C SER A 73 1.58 4.46 -9.70
N ASP A 74 1.11 4.88 -8.51
CA ASP A 74 0.42 3.99 -7.56
C ASP A 74 -0.90 3.50 -8.14
N ILE A 75 -1.69 4.41 -8.74
CA ILE A 75 -2.94 4.03 -9.42
C ILE A 75 -2.63 3.08 -10.58
N PHE A 76 -1.58 3.35 -11.35
CA PHE A 76 -1.21 2.50 -12.47
C PHE A 76 -0.75 1.11 -12.02
N ALA A 77 0.00 0.99 -10.93
CA ALA A 77 0.38 -0.30 -10.35
C ALA A 77 -0.87 -1.10 -9.92
N LEU A 78 -1.83 -0.45 -9.24
CA LEU A 78 -3.10 -1.08 -8.85
C LEU A 78 -3.91 -1.56 -10.07
N GLN A 79 -3.94 -0.79 -11.16
CA GLN A 79 -4.57 -1.17 -12.41
C GLN A 79 -3.88 -2.38 -13.05
N LEU A 80 -2.55 -2.41 -13.07
CA LEU A 80 -1.78 -3.55 -13.59
C LEU A 80 -2.06 -4.83 -12.81
N MET A 81 -2.21 -4.76 -11.49
CA MET A 81 -2.55 -5.92 -10.65
C MET A 81 -3.94 -6.52 -10.96
N GLN A 82 -4.81 -5.80 -11.68
CA GLN A 82 -6.08 -6.36 -12.17
C GLN A 82 -5.90 -7.23 -13.43
N VAL A 83 -4.71 -7.23 -14.03
CA VAL A 83 -4.39 -8.04 -15.20
C VAL A 83 -4.01 -9.46 -14.76
N PRO A 84 -4.57 -10.51 -15.38
CA PRO A 84 -4.23 -11.89 -15.02
C PRO A 84 -2.73 -12.16 -15.07
N GLN A 85 -2.22 -12.84 -14.04
CA GLN A 85 -0.80 -13.21 -13.86
C GLN A 85 0.15 -12.05 -13.50
N VAL A 86 -0.37 -10.84 -13.29
CA VAL A 86 0.42 -9.72 -12.76
C VAL A 86 0.38 -9.77 -11.23
N THR A 87 1.53 -10.01 -10.60
CA THR A 87 1.70 -9.92 -9.15
C THR A 87 2.00 -8.48 -8.74
N GLU A 88 2.03 -8.21 -7.43
CA GLU A 88 2.44 -6.91 -6.90
C GLU A 88 3.87 -6.56 -7.33
N GLU A 89 4.80 -7.51 -7.24
CA GLU A 89 6.20 -7.32 -7.63
C GLU A 89 6.34 -7.04 -9.13
N ALA A 90 5.52 -7.70 -9.95
CA ALA A 90 5.48 -7.43 -11.39
C ALA A 90 4.94 -6.02 -11.68
N ALA A 91 3.87 -5.58 -11.00
CA ALA A 91 3.31 -4.24 -11.18
C ALA A 91 4.29 -3.15 -10.74
N LEU A 92 4.98 -3.35 -9.60
CA LEU A 92 6.04 -2.45 -9.12
C LEU A 92 7.22 -2.41 -10.09
N ALA A 93 7.65 -3.56 -10.62
CA ALA A 93 8.72 -3.63 -11.62
C ALA A 93 8.34 -2.87 -12.91
N VAL A 94 7.11 -3.04 -13.42
CA VAL A 94 6.64 -2.33 -14.61
C VAL A 94 6.57 -0.83 -14.37
N THR A 95 5.99 -0.39 -13.25
CA THR A 95 5.86 1.04 -12.92
C THR A 95 7.19 1.71 -12.61
N SER A 96 8.19 0.98 -12.12
CA SER A 96 9.56 1.49 -11.96
C SER A 96 10.23 1.87 -13.30
N LEU A 97 9.89 1.15 -14.38
CA LEU A 97 10.41 1.40 -15.74
C LEU A 97 9.52 2.38 -16.51
N TYR A 98 8.21 2.29 -16.31
CA TYR A 98 7.19 3.06 -17.01
C TYR A 98 6.17 3.59 -15.99
N PRO A 99 6.44 4.75 -15.36
CA PRO A 99 5.63 5.25 -14.25
C PRO A 99 4.17 5.57 -14.59
N THR A 100 3.83 5.60 -15.88
CA THR A 100 2.48 5.91 -16.36
C THR A 100 2.10 5.02 -17.53
N LEU A 101 0.79 4.81 -17.71
CA LEU A 101 0.23 4.14 -18.89
C LEU A 101 0.72 4.80 -20.19
N LEU A 102 0.83 6.13 -20.23
CA LEU A 102 1.35 6.86 -21.40
C LEU A 102 2.81 6.50 -21.69
N SER A 103 3.67 6.42 -20.67
CA SER A 103 5.08 6.01 -20.86
C SER A 103 5.21 4.58 -21.37
N LEU A 104 4.34 3.68 -20.91
CA LEU A 104 4.33 2.29 -21.38
C LEU A 104 3.81 2.19 -22.82
N ALA A 105 2.73 2.90 -23.15
CA ALA A 105 2.20 2.96 -24.51
C ALA A 105 3.23 3.51 -25.50
N LYS A 106 3.97 4.56 -25.13
CA LYS A 106 5.08 5.09 -25.96
C LYS A 106 6.18 4.04 -26.18
N ALA A 107 6.49 3.22 -25.18
CA ALA A 107 7.48 2.16 -25.33
C ALA A 107 6.99 1.06 -26.29
N TYR A 108 5.71 0.68 -26.24
CA TYR A 108 5.12 -0.23 -27.23
C TYR A 108 5.10 0.36 -28.64
N ALA A 109 4.80 1.66 -28.77
CA ALA A 109 4.82 2.36 -30.06
C ALA A 109 6.21 2.33 -30.74
N MET A 110 7.29 2.34 -29.97
CA MET A 110 8.66 2.22 -30.51
C MET A 110 8.97 0.84 -31.11
N LEU A 111 8.16 -0.17 -30.78
CA LEU A 111 8.26 -1.53 -31.29
C LEU A 111 7.12 -1.86 -32.26
N ASP A 112 6.42 -0.84 -32.77
CA ASP A 112 5.28 -1.03 -33.64
C ASP A 112 5.67 -1.80 -34.93
N GLY A 113 4.80 -2.71 -35.36
CA GLY A 113 5.07 -3.66 -36.42
C GLY A 113 5.79 -4.95 -36.00
N ASP A 114 6.41 -5.03 -34.81
CA ASP A 114 6.92 -6.28 -34.23
C ASP A 114 6.11 -6.70 -32.99
N ARG A 115 4.99 -7.37 -33.28
CA ARG A 115 4.08 -7.87 -32.25
C ARG A 115 4.78 -8.79 -31.25
N ARG A 116 5.75 -9.61 -31.69
CA ARG A 116 6.44 -10.53 -30.79
C ARG A 116 7.34 -9.75 -29.83
N ALA A 117 8.07 -8.75 -30.33
CA ALA A 117 8.87 -7.88 -29.49
C ALA A 117 8.00 -7.12 -28.47
N GLN A 118 6.81 -6.64 -28.87
CA GLN A 118 5.88 -5.99 -27.96
C GLN A 118 5.34 -6.94 -26.87
N GLU A 119 4.89 -8.14 -27.24
CA GLU A 119 4.40 -9.15 -26.28
C GLU A 119 5.50 -9.58 -25.28
N GLU A 120 6.76 -9.59 -25.72
CA GLU A 120 7.92 -10.01 -24.94
C GLU A 120 8.67 -8.84 -24.25
N MET A 121 8.28 -7.59 -24.46
CA MET A 121 9.04 -6.41 -24.02
C MET A 121 9.26 -6.39 -22.50
N LEU A 122 8.21 -6.61 -21.71
CA LEU A 122 8.29 -6.44 -20.26
C LEU A 122 9.04 -7.60 -19.60
N LYS A 123 8.82 -8.84 -20.04
CA LYS A 123 9.56 -10.01 -19.52
C LYS A 123 11.08 -9.90 -19.77
N ASN A 124 11.47 -9.26 -20.87
CA ASN A 124 12.88 -9.09 -21.23
C ASN A 124 13.53 -7.92 -20.46
N LYS A 125 12.73 -7.09 -19.77
CA LYS A 125 13.21 -5.95 -18.98
C LYS A 125 13.21 -6.19 -17.47
N SER A 126 12.53 -7.22 -16.98
CA SER A 126 12.49 -7.53 -15.55
C SER A 126 12.19 -9.01 -15.32
N ASP A 127 13.01 -9.65 -14.48
CA ASP A 127 12.83 -11.04 -14.05
C ASP A 127 11.57 -11.24 -13.19
N MET A 128 11.01 -10.17 -12.64
CA MET A 128 9.74 -10.19 -11.89
C MET A 128 8.52 -10.29 -12.82
N VAL A 129 8.69 -10.01 -14.11
CA VAL A 129 7.60 -10.06 -15.09
C VAL A 129 7.70 -11.35 -15.90
N ASN A 130 6.80 -12.29 -15.61
CA ASN A 130 6.73 -13.53 -16.39
C ASN A 130 6.16 -13.28 -17.81
N ALA A 131 6.33 -14.25 -18.70
CA ALA A 131 5.89 -14.14 -20.09
C ALA A 131 4.36 -13.93 -20.25
N GLY A 132 3.56 -14.55 -19.38
CA GLY A 132 2.10 -14.39 -19.38
C GLY A 132 1.68 -12.98 -18.98
N ALA A 133 2.27 -12.44 -17.92
CA ALA A 133 2.08 -11.06 -17.47
C ALA A 133 2.44 -10.07 -18.58
N SER A 134 3.63 -10.19 -19.18
CA SER A 134 4.09 -9.32 -20.27
C SER A 134 3.09 -9.30 -21.44
N LYS A 135 2.63 -10.48 -21.88
CA LYS A 135 1.65 -10.61 -22.97
C LYS A 135 0.27 -10.06 -22.60
N ASN A 136 -0.21 -10.29 -21.38
CA ASN A 136 -1.52 -9.84 -20.94
C ASN A 136 -1.57 -8.31 -20.77
N ILE A 137 -0.49 -7.71 -20.25
CA ILE A 137 -0.35 -6.25 -20.16
C ILE A 137 -0.35 -5.63 -21.57
N PHE A 138 0.43 -6.19 -22.50
CA PHE A 138 0.41 -5.75 -23.89
C PHE A 138 -0.99 -5.81 -24.50
N LYS A 139 -1.72 -6.92 -24.29
CA LYS A 139 -3.09 -7.07 -24.78
C LYS A 139 -4.06 -6.03 -24.23
N LEU A 140 -3.94 -5.69 -22.94
CA LEU A 140 -4.80 -4.69 -22.33
C LEU A 140 -4.54 -3.28 -22.88
N ILE A 141 -3.27 -2.94 -23.11
CA ILE A 141 -2.85 -1.55 -23.34
C ILE A 141 -2.70 -1.22 -24.82
N TRP A 142 -2.31 -2.19 -25.65
CA TRP A 142 -1.88 -1.94 -27.04
C TRP A 142 -2.56 -2.83 -28.07
N ALA A 143 -2.98 -4.05 -27.75
CA ALA A 143 -3.65 -4.89 -28.74
C ALA A 143 -5.02 -4.29 -29.09
N GLU A 144 -5.25 -4.03 -30.37
CA GLU A 144 -6.62 -3.94 -30.88
C GLU A 144 -7.28 -5.31 -30.69
N GLY A 145 -8.52 -5.31 -30.19
CA GLY A 145 -9.24 -6.47 -29.64
C GLY A 145 -9.10 -7.78 -30.40
#